data_AF-A0AAW8R4K2-F1
#
_entry.id   AF-A0AAW8R4K2-F1
#
_cell.length_a   1.000
_cell.length_b   1.000
_cell.length_c   1.000
_cell.angle_alpha   90.00
_cell.angle_beta   90.00
_cell.angle_gamma   90.00
#
_symmetry.space_group_name_H-M   'P 1'
#
loop_
_entity.id
_entity.type
_entity.pdbx_description
1 polymer ?
#
loop_
_entity_poly.entity_id
_entity_poly.type
_entity_poly.pdbx_seq_one_letter_code
_entity_poly.pdbx_strand_id
1 'polypeptide(L)'
;MTKANIHSILPMLIIVSLIIIFSSIAIWLVQFEPNIRQQSHSTSPNSELENLVTIPESDQYEPVMAVKEQSDAKPHNPPELVWLNRPFWQLDGLLTDKLPALQLAYQNGDKAAGFVIAAYLSRCNKAPSSKADLEEKFEFAIETGEADLAERLTQRYNFCQGVPEEMREQHLTRFITLSKDGFTPALEVIGSIPSKQYMEYMKLEELPRDEYISARDAFEKSKYQYLTQAANQGSILALLKLSDMNAHSPKHIEESRNKGHTSLSLALANASVAKHFTTNDLVYGRAEFIQSRLYQKASAKEIFLAESLSANMVSKIQKIGHAYPAREKDRWVFTFY
;
A
#
# COMPACT_ATOMS: atom_id res chain seq x y z
N MET A 1 -40.84 -68.74 9.98
CA MET A 1 -41.43 -67.68 10.83
C MET A 1 -40.27 -66.85 11.36
N THR A 2 -40.08 -65.56 11.12
CA THR A 2 -40.89 -64.47 10.57
C THR A 2 -39.91 -63.47 9.92
N LYS A 3 -40.16 -63.06 8.68
CA LYS A 3 -39.42 -62.00 7.98
C LYS A 3 -39.82 -60.66 8.62
N ALA A 4 -38.96 -60.09 9.46
CA ALA A 4 -39.22 -58.78 10.06
C ALA A 4 -38.96 -57.66 9.03
N ASN A 5 -39.91 -56.74 8.93
CA ASN A 5 -40.01 -55.67 7.95
C ASN A 5 -38.88 -54.62 8.10
N ILE A 6 -37.81 -54.75 7.32
CA ILE A 6 -36.71 -53.77 7.24
C ILE A 6 -37.20 -52.42 6.64
N HIS A 7 -38.31 -52.40 5.90
CA HIS A 7 -38.84 -51.18 5.28
C HIS A 7 -39.54 -50.19 6.23
N SER A 8 -39.80 -50.55 7.50
CA SER A 8 -40.44 -49.65 8.47
C SER A 8 -39.44 -48.89 9.36
N ILE A 9 -38.21 -49.39 9.49
CA ILE A 9 -37.23 -48.90 10.48
C ILE A 9 -36.39 -47.75 9.89
N LEU A 10 -36.11 -47.79 8.59
CA LEU A 10 -35.30 -46.79 7.89
C LEU A 10 -35.90 -45.36 7.93
N PRO A 11 -37.20 -45.12 7.69
CA PRO A 11 -37.74 -43.77 7.75
C PRO A 11 -37.78 -43.21 9.18
N MET A 12 -37.94 -44.05 10.20
CA MET A 12 -37.92 -43.62 11.60
C MET A 12 -36.54 -43.11 12.04
N LEU A 13 -35.47 -43.79 11.62
CA LEU A 13 -34.10 -43.36 11.94
C LEU A 13 -33.75 -42.01 11.30
N ILE A 14 -34.21 -41.75 10.07
CA ILE A 14 -33.99 -40.46 9.39
C ILE A 14 -34.70 -39.32 10.13
N ILE A 15 -35.94 -39.53 10.59
CA ILE A 15 -36.70 -38.52 11.33
C ILE A 15 -36.03 -38.21 12.67
N VAL A 16 -35.55 -39.22 13.40
CA VAL A 16 -34.84 -39.01 14.68
C VAL A 16 -33.52 -38.26 14.47
N SER A 17 -32.76 -38.57 13.42
CA SER A 17 -31.54 -37.83 13.08
C SER A 17 -31.82 -36.37 12.72
N LEU A 18 -32.90 -36.08 11.97
CA LEU A 18 -33.29 -34.71 11.64
C LEU A 18 -33.69 -33.91 12.89
N ILE A 19 -34.42 -34.52 13.83
CA ILE A 19 -34.80 -33.86 15.09
C ILE A 19 -33.57 -33.50 15.95
N ILE A 20 -32.53 -34.34 15.96
CA ILE A 20 -31.28 -34.08 16.69
C ILE A 20 -30.48 -32.94 16.02
N ILE A 21 -30.48 -32.85 14.68
CA ILE A 21 -29.82 -31.76 13.95
C ILE A 21 -30.55 -30.43 14.16
N PHE A 22 -31.88 -30.43 14.12
CA PHE A 22 -32.65 -29.19 14.33
C PHE A 22 -32.60 -28.69 15.78
N SER A 23 -32.53 -29.59 16.78
CA SER A 23 -32.39 -29.18 18.19
C SER A 23 -31.00 -28.61 18.51
N SER A 24 -29.95 -29.11 17.87
CA SER A 24 -28.59 -28.58 18.04
C SER A 24 -28.39 -27.19 17.40
N ILE A 25 -29.06 -26.90 16.28
CA ILE A 25 -29.09 -25.55 15.69
C ILE A 25 -29.85 -24.54 16.58
N ALA A 26 -30.94 -24.97 17.21
CA ALA A 26 -31.72 -24.12 18.12
C ALA A 26 -30.94 -23.75 19.40
N ILE A 27 -30.13 -24.67 19.94
CA ILE A 27 -29.27 -24.38 21.11
C ILE A 27 -28.16 -23.36 20.75
N TRP A 28 -27.62 -23.43 19.53
CA TRP A 28 -26.61 -22.48 19.05
C TRP A 28 -27.15 -21.06 18.86
N LEU A 29 -28.43 -20.91 18.50
CA LEU A 29 -29.08 -19.60 18.30
C LEU A 29 -29.54 -18.94 19.61
N VAL A 30 -29.74 -19.69 20.70
CA VAL A 30 -30.13 -19.14 22.01
C VAL A 30 -28.92 -18.70 22.84
N GLN A 31 -27.70 -19.15 22.52
CA GLN A 31 -26.46 -18.71 23.20
C GLN A 31 -25.82 -17.45 22.61
N PHE A 32 -26.42 -16.84 21.57
CA PHE A 32 -25.94 -15.59 20.98
C PHE A 32 -26.69 -14.37 21.53
N GLU A 33 -26.54 -14.10 22.83
CA GLU A 33 -26.77 -12.76 23.40
C GLU A 33 -25.39 -12.10 23.61
N PRO A 34 -25.02 -11.01 22.91
CA PRO A 34 -23.87 -10.21 23.29
C PRO A 34 -24.26 -9.40 24.54
N ASN A 35 -23.91 -9.94 25.70
CA ASN A 35 -24.06 -9.26 26.98
C ASN A 35 -23.13 -8.03 27.01
N ILE A 36 -23.76 -6.86 27.17
CA ILE A 36 -23.09 -5.56 27.35
C ILE A 36 -22.55 -5.48 28.78
N ARG A 37 -21.30 -4.99 28.90
CA ARG A 37 -20.57 -4.60 30.11
C ARG A 37 -20.18 -5.73 31.08
N GLN A 38 -18.89 -6.04 31.07
CA GLN A 38 -18.11 -6.05 32.31
C GLN A 38 -16.72 -5.46 32.07
N GLN A 39 -16.45 -4.43 32.87
CA GLN A 39 -15.17 -3.78 33.05
C GLN A 39 -14.35 -4.67 33.99
N SER A 40 -13.18 -5.14 33.56
CA SER A 40 -12.17 -5.66 34.48
C SER A 40 -10.79 -5.15 34.10
N HIS A 41 -10.27 -4.32 34.99
CA HIS A 41 -8.86 -3.99 35.07
C HIS A 41 -8.04 -5.28 35.17
N SER A 42 -7.12 -5.48 34.23
CA SER A 42 -5.93 -6.28 34.47
C SER A 42 -4.75 -5.68 33.70
N THR A 43 -3.70 -5.45 34.46
CA THR A 43 -2.48 -4.71 34.17
C THR A 43 -1.70 -5.37 33.03
N SER A 44 -1.43 -4.62 31.96
CA SER A 44 -0.52 -5.00 30.88
C SER A 44 0.91 -4.57 31.23
N PRO A 45 1.91 -5.47 31.19
CA PRO A 45 3.31 -5.09 31.07
C PRO A 45 3.72 -5.22 29.59
N ASN A 46 3.76 -4.11 28.87
CA ASN A 46 4.89 -3.70 28.03
C ASN A 46 4.53 -2.44 27.23
N SER A 47 4.83 -1.32 27.88
CA SER A 47 5.04 0.01 27.31
C SER A 47 6.27 -0.03 26.40
N GLU A 48 6.09 -0.24 25.09
CA GLU A 48 7.10 0.20 24.09
C GLU A 48 6.57 0.39 22.66
N LEU A 49 5.25 0.49 22.44
CA LEU A 49 4.67 0.73 21.10
C LEU A 49 3.74 1.96 20.99
N GLU A 50 3.64 2.78 22.05
CA GLU A 50 2.79 4.00 22.05
C GLU A 50 3.55 5.32 21.90
N ASN A 51 4.88 5.30 21.83
CA ASN A 51 5.67 6.50 21.51
C ASN A 51 6.21 6.42 20.08
N LEU A 52 5.31 6.61 19.10
CA LEU A 52 5.69 6.96 17.74
C LEU A 52 4.95 8.23 17.28
N VAL A 53 5.51 9.34 17.75
CA VAL A 53 5.65 10.63 17.03
C VAL A 53 4.34 11.30 16.59
N THR A 54 3.89 12.21 17.43
CA THR A 54 3.21 13.45 17.01
C THR A 54 4.16 14.23 16.09
N ILE A 55 3.82 14.31 14.80
CA ILE A 55 4.44 15.26 13.87
C ILE A 55 3.91 16.66 14.24
N PRO A 56 4.75 17.69 14.38
CA PRO A 56 4.27 19.02 14.75
C PRO A 56 3.34 19.57 13.65
N GLU A 57 2.10 19.82 14.05
CA GLU A 57 1.11 20.57 13.31
C GLU A 57 1.57 22.03 13.25
N SER A 58 2.04 22.45 12.07
CA SER A 58 2.37 23.85 11.81
C SER A 58 1.07 24.61 11.53
N ASP A 59 0.42 25.05 12.60
CA ASP A 59 -0.62 26.08 12.57
C ASP A 59 0.02 27.45 12.71
N GLN A 60 0.07 28.22 11.62
CA GLN A 60 -0.04 29.68 11.63
C GLN A 60 -0.70 30.14 10.32
N TYR A 61 -2.03 30.27 10.35
CA TYR A 61 -2.79 31.10 9.41
C TYR A 61 -3.08 32.43 10.11
N GLU A 62 -2.46 33.51 9.63
CA GLU A 62 -3.01 34.87 9.84
C GLU A 62 -3.63 35.35 8.52
N PRO A 63 -4.84 35.94 8.55
CA PRO A 63 -5.49 36.48 7.37
C PRO A 63 -4.94 37.88 7.09
N VAL A 64 -4.05 38.02 6.11
CA VAL A 64 -3.62 39.36 5.66
C VAL A 64 -4.59 39.86 4.60
N MET A 65 -5.26 40.96 4.94
CA MET A 65 -6.19 41.71 4.10
C MET A 65 -5.52 42.21 2.82
N ALA A 66 -6.34 42.29 1.77
CA ALA A 66 -5.98 42.79 0.45
C ALA A 66 -5.42 44.21 0.49
N VAL A 67 -4.22 44.37 -0.07
CA VAL A 67 -3.73 45.64 -0.60
C VAL A 67 -3.52 45.46 -2.10
N LYS A 68 -4.26 46.23 -2.90
CA LYS A 68 -4.04 46.35 -4.34
C LYS A 68 -2.71 47.05 -4.55
N GLU A 69 -1.76 46.37 -5.17
CA GLU A 69 -0.67 47.03 -5.90
C GLU A 69 -0.55 46.42 -7.29
N GLN A 70 -0.72 47.32 -8.26
CA GLN A 70 -0.60 47.10 -9.69
C GLN A 70 0.91 47.07 -9.99
N SER A 71 1.43 45.90 -10.36
CA SER A 71 2.82 45.74 -10.79
C SER A 71 2.81 45.02 -12.14
N ASP A 72 3.31 45.72 -13.16
CA ASP A 72 3.59 45.21 -14.49
C ASP A 72 4.56 44.02 -14.41
N ALA A 73 4.03 42.79 -14.40
CA ALA A 73 4.81 41.57 -14.47
C ALA A 73 4.78 41.04 -15.91
N LYS A 74 5.96 41.08 -16.56
CA LYS A 74 6.32 40.19 -17.68
C LYS A 74 5.83 38.76 -17.37
N PRO A 75 5.38 37.97 -18.37
CA PRO A 75 4.98 36.58 -18.13
C PRO A 75 6.18 35.83 -17.53
N HIS A 76 6.14 35.61 -16.22
CA HIS A 76 7.01 34.69 -15.55
C HIS A 76 6.51 33.31 -15.97
N ASN A 77 7.11 32.75 -17.02
CA ASN A 77 6.96 31.33 -17.27
C ASN A 77 7.32 30.64 -15.95
N PRO A 78 6.43 29.81 -15.37
CA PRO A 78 6.76 29.08 -14.16
C PRO A 78 8.08 28.33 -14.40
N PRO A 79 9.00 28.31 -13.42
CA PRO A 79 10.26 27.59 -13.57
C PRO A 79 9.96 26.16 -14.02
N GLU A 80 10.67 25.73 -15.06
CA GLU A 80 10.50 24.39 -15.63
C GLU A 80 10.74 23.34 -14.55
N LEU A 81 9.77 22.44 -14.38
CA LEU A 81 9.77 21.43 -13.33
C LEU A 81 10.88 20.40 -13.58
N VAL A 82 11.73 20.16 -12.59
CA VAL A 82 12.78 19.13 -12.70
C VAL A 82 12.18 17.74 -12.44
N TRP A 83 12.28 16.86 -13.44
CA TRP A 83 11.83 15.47 -13.30
C TRP A 83 12.92 14.60 -12.67
N LEU A 84 12.65 14.11 -11.47
CA LEU A 84 13.56 13.24 -10.73
C LEU A 84 13.37 11.78 -11.13
N ASN A 85 14.50 11.12 -11.33
CA ASN A 85 14.54 9.67 -11.51
C ASN A 85 14.61 8.98 -10.15
N ARG A 86 14.02 7.78 -10.09
CA ARG A 86 14.16 6.91 -8.91
C ARG A 86 15.52 6.23 -8.95
N PRO A 87 16.07 5.84 -7.80
CA PRO A 87 17.32 5.09 -7.79
C PRO A 87 17.21 3.83 -8.63
N PHE A 88 18.19 3.62 -9.51
CA PHE A 88 18.32 2.41 -10.28
C PHE A 88 18.82 1.29 -9.36
N TRP A 89 18.01 0.23 -9.20
CA TRP A 89 18.27 -0.82 -8.22
C TRP A 89 18.72 -2.15 -8.83
N GLN A 90 18.60 -2.29 -10.15
CA GLN A 90 19.03 -3.49 -10.86
C GLN A 90 20.55 -3.45 -11.02
N LEU A 91 21.27 -4.03 -10.06
CA LEU A 91 22.72 -4.05 -10.08
C LEU A 91 23.23 -5.12 -11.05
N ASP A 92 24.33 -4.80 -11.73
CA ASP A 92 25.13 -5.82 -12.42
C ASP A 92 25.88 -6.66 -11.38
N GLY A 93 25.87 -7.98 -11.58
CA GLY A 93 26.51 -8.94 -10.67
C GLY A 93 25.68 -9.24 -9.41
N LEU A 94 26.34 -9.76 -8.37
CA LEU A 94 25.70 -10.14 -7.11
C LEU A 94 25.62 -8.95 -6.13
N LEU A 95 24.54 -8.84 -5.35
CA LEU A 95 24.44 -7.83 -4.28
C LEU A 95 25.58 -7.96 -3.28
N THR A 96 26.03 -9.18 -2.97
CA THR A 96 27.10 -9.42 -2.00
C THR A 96 28.37 -8.63 -2.34
N ASP A 97 28.64 -8.44 -3.63
CA ASP A 97 29.82 -7.73 -4.11
C ASP A 97 29.67 -6.21 -3.97
N LYS A 98 28.42 -5.72 -3.98
CA LYS A 98 28.07 -4.29 -3.90
C LYS A 98 27.68 -3.85 -2.50
N LEU A 99 27.34 -4.80 -1.63
CA LEU A 99 26.72 -4.54 -0.33
C LEU A 99 27.60 -3.69 0.60
N PRO A 100 28.93 -3.92 0.73
CA PRO A 100 29.76 -3.09 1.62
C PRO A 100 29.77 -1.61 1.21
N ALA A 101 29.88 -1.33 -0.09
CA ALA A 101 29.87 0.04 -0.60
C ALA A 101 28.49 0.71 -0.43
N LEU A 102 27.41 -0.02 -0.71
CA LEU A 102 26.05 0.49 -0.52
C LEU A 102 25.73 0.74 0.96
N GLN A 103 26.19 -0.14 1.85
CA GLN A 103 26.00 0.02 3.29
C GLN A 103 26.75 1.25 3.80
N LEU A 104 28.01 1.43 3.40
CA LEU A 104 28.80 2.61 3.77
C LEU A 104 28.14 3.91 3.26
N ALA A 105 27.69 3.93 2.00
CA ALA A 105 26.99 5.09 1.44
C ALA A 105 25.70 5.40 2.24
N TYR A 106 24.90 4.38 2.55
CA TYR A 106 23.69 4.55 3.34
C TYR A 106 23.97 5.04 4.77
N GLN A 107 25.01 4.52 5.43
CA GLN A 107 25.47 4.98 6.75
C GLN A 107 25.92 6.44 6.72
N ASN A 108 26.43 6.91 5.57
CA ASN A 108 26.81 8.31 5.34
C ASN A 108 25.63 9.20 4.89
N GLY A 109 24.39 8.69 4.93
CA GLY A 109 23.18 9.46 4.63
C GLY A 109 22.64 9.33 3.20
N ASP A 110 23.25 8.49 2.36
CA ASP A 110 22.73 8.23 1.00
C ASP A 110 21.48 7.33 1.05
N LYS A 111 20.31 7.98 1.08
CA LYS A 111 18.99 7.32 1.04
C LYS A 111 18.78 6.50 -0.24
N ALA A 112 19.41 6.88 -1.36
CA ALA A 112 19.31 6.12 -2.60
C ALA A 112 20.03 4.76 -2.47
N ALA A 113 21.21 4.74 -1.83
CA ALA A 113 21.90 3.48 -1.53
C ALA A 113 21.07 2.57 -0.62
N GLY A 114 20.47 3.13 0.45
CA GLY A 114 19.56 2.39 1.33
C GLY A 114 18.36 1.80 0.60
N PHE A 115 17.80 2.56 -0.34
CA PHE A 115 16.70 2.12 -1.18
C PHE A 115 17.08 1.01 -2.15
N VAL A 116 18.27 1.08 -2.77
CA VAL A 116 18.81 0.02 -3.63
C VAL A 116 18.96 -1.29 -2.86
N ILE A 117 19.50 -1.23 -1.63
CA ILE A 117 19.58 -2.40 -0.73
C ILE A 117 18.18 -2.96 -0.48
N ALA A 118 17.21 -2.14 -0.07
CA ALA A 118 15.85 -2.59 0.23
C ALA A 118 15.17 -3.24 -1.00
N ALA A 119 15.33 -2.64 -2.18
CA ALA A 119 14.79 -3.14 -3.44
C ALA A 119 15.38 -4.50 -3.83
N TYR A 120 16.70 -4.67 -3.70
CA TYR A 120 17.36 -5.94 -3.97
C TYR A 120 16.88 -7.03 -3.00
N LEU A 121 16.86 -6.74 -1.70
CA LEU A 121 16.41 -7.69 -0.68
C LEU A 121 14.96 -8.11 -0.89
N SER A 122 14.09 -7.18 -1.30
CA SER A 122 12.71 -7.49 -1.62
C SER A 122 12.58 -8.44 -2.83
N ARG A 123 13.41 -8.28 -3.86
CA ARG A 123 13.50 -9.25 -4.97
C ARG A 123 13.95 -10.64 -4.49
N CYS A 124 14.75 -10.70 -3.44
CA CYS A 124 15.25 -11.94 -2.86
C CYS A 124 14.34 -12.59 -1.81
N ASN A 125 13.34 -11.88 -1.29
CA ASN A 125 12.56 -12.34 -0.14
C ASN A 125 11.89 -13.72 -0.32
N LYS A 126 11.55 -14.10 -1.56
CA LYS A 126 10.97 -15.42 -1.89
C LYS A 126 11.86 -16.25 -2.81
N ALA A 127 13.15 -15.90 -2.93
CA ALA A 127 14.10 -16.73 -3.68
C ALA A 127 14.45 -17.97 -2.87
N PRO A 128 14.70 -19.12 -3.51
CA PRO A 128 15.13 -20.31 -2.79
C PRO A 128 16.35 -20.03 -1.90
N SER A 129 16.38 -20.59 -0.69
CA SER A 129 17.42 -20.31 0.30
C SER A 129 18.65 -21.22 0.11
N SER A 130 18.46 -22.39 -0.49
CA SER A 130 19.50 -23.39 -0.73
C SER A 130 19.31 -24.07 -2.09
N LYS A 131 20.32 -24.85 -2.52
CA LYS A 131 20.20 -25.65 -3.74
C LYS A 131 19.12 -26.73 -3.60
N ALA A 132 18.99 -27.33 -2.41
CA ALA A 132 17.96 -28.33 -2.14
C ALA A 132 16.55 -27.72 -2.22
N ASP A 133 16.36 -26.53 -1.64
CA ASP A 133 15.08 -25.78 -1.74
C ASP A 133 14.77 -25.35 -3.18
N LEU A 134 15.80 -25.02 -3.97
CA LEU A 134 15.62 -24.78 -5.40
C LEU A 134 15.17 -26.06 -6.12
N GLU A 135 15.82 -27.19 -5.87
CA GLU A 135 15.53 -28.47 -6.53
C GLU A 135 14.11 -28.93 -6.25
N GLU A 136 13.67 -28.91 -4.99
CA GLU A 136 12.29 -29.23 -4.58
C GLU A 136 11.25 -28.35 -5.30
N LYS A 137 11.45 -27.02 -5.28
CA LYS A 137 10.51 -26.08 -5.93
C LYS A 137 10.54 -26.18 -7.45
N PHE A 138 11.69 -26.52 -8.02
CA PHE A 138 11.85 -26.72 -9.46
C PHE A 138 11.12 -27.98 -9.90
N GLU A 139 11.30 -29.11 -9.21
CA GLU A 139 10.60 -30.36 -9.49
C GLU A 139 9.08 -30.17 -9.45
N PHE A 140 8.58 -29.52 -8.39
CA PHE A 140 7.17 -29.17 -8.28
C PHE A 140 6.67 -28.36 -9.50
N ALA A 141 7.41 -27.33 -9.92
CA ALA A 141 7.03 -26.51 -11.07
C ALA A 141 7.01 -27.30 -12.38
N ILE A 142 7.91 -28.26 -12.57
CA ILE A 142 7.90 -29.15 -13.75
C ILE A 142 6.71 -30.11 -13.70
N GLU A 143 6.42 -30.70 -12.55
CA GLU A 143 5.30 -31.63 -12.35
C GLU A 143 3.94 -30.97 -12.57
N THR A 144 3.79 -29.68 -12.21
CA THR A 144 2.55 -28.92 -12.46
C THR A 144 2.46 -28.29 -13.85
N GLY A 145 3.48 -28.48 -14.70
CA GLY A 145 3.52 -27.93 -16.06
C GLY A 145 3.85 -26.43 -16.13
N GLU A 146 4.38 -25.84 -15.05
CA GLU A 146 4.77 -24.43 -14.94
C GLU A 146 6.25 -24.21 -15.28
N ALA A 147 6.66 -24.56 -16.51
CA ALA A 147 8.07 -24.44 -16.93
C ALA A 147 8.66 -23.03 -16.76
N ASP A 148 7.86 -21.98 -17.01
CA ASP A 148 8.29 -20.59 -16.82
C ASP A 148 8.55 -20.26 -15.33
N LEU A 149 7.85 -20.92 -14.40
CA LEU A 149 8.10 -20.79 -12.97
C LEU A 149 9.46 -21.40 -12.61
N ALA A 150 9.76 -22.58 -13.15
CA ALA A 150 11.03 -23.27 -12.94
C ALA A 150 12.22 -22.39 -13.36
N GLU A 151 12.16 -21.77 -14.54
CA GLU A 151 13.20 -20.83 -14.99
C GLU A 151 13.32 -19.61 -14.06
N ARG A 152 12.19 -18.99 -13.67
CA ARG A 152 12.19 -17.84 -12.76
C ARG A 152 12.78 -18.18 -11.39
N LEU A 153 12.54 -19.39 -10.88
CA LEU A 153 13.12 -19.87 -9.62
C LEU A 153 14.64 -19.97 -9.72
N THR A 154 15.16 -20.56 -10.80
CA THR A 154 16.61 -20.65 -11.04
C THR A 154 17.25 -19.26 -11.18
N GLN A 155 16.64 -18.37 -11.97
CA GLN A 155 17.13 -17.00 -12.14
C GLN A 155 17.15 -16.23 -10.81
N ARG A 156 16.09 -16.35 -9.99
CA ARG A 156 16.03 -15.72 -8.66
C ARG A 156 17.04 -16.30 -7.69
N TYR A 157 17.21 -17.62 -7.67
CA TYR A 157 18.21 -18.28 -6.82
C TYR A 157 19.62 -17.77 -7.15
N ASN A 158 20.00 -17.79 -8.43
CA ASN A 158 21.30 -17.32 -8.90
C ASN A 158 21.51 -15.83 -8.57
N PHE A 159 20.48 -15.00 -8.77
CA PHE A 159 20.54 -13.58 -8.42
C PHE A 159 20.71 -13.35 -6.90
N CYS A 160 20.14 -14.20 -6.06
CA CYS A 160 20.14 -14.03 -4.60
C CYS A 160 21.23 -14.83 -3.87
N GLN A 161 22.17 -15.39 -4.62
CA GLN A 161 23.27 -16.17 -4.07
C GLN A 161 24.06 -15.34 -3.04
N GLY A 162 24.37 -15.95 -1.89
CA GLY A 162 25.15 -15.32 -0.83
C GLY A 162 24.41 -14.27 0.02
N VAL A 163 23.12 -14.01 -0.25
CA VAL A 163 22.29 -13.15 0.61
C VAL A 163 21.57 -14.03 1.64
N PRO A 164 21.85 -13.92 2.95
CA PRO A 164 21.19 -14.73 3.98
C PRO A 164 19.69 -14.41 4.11
N GLU A 165 18.88 -15.39 4.49
CA GLU A 165 17.43 -15.24 4.67
C GLU A 165 17.07 -14.10 5.63
N GLU A 166 17.73 -14.05 6.79
CA GLU A 166 17.58 -12.99 7.79
C GLU A 166 17.76 -11.57 7.21
N MET A 167 18.64 -11.41 6.22
CA MET A 167 18.84 -10.14 5.54
C MET A 167 17.69 -9.84 4.57
N ARG A 168 17.20 -10.87 3.85
CA ARG A 168 16.08 -10.74 2.89
C ARG A 168 14.81 -10.28 3.59
N GLU A 169 14.54 -10.79 4.80
CA GLU A 169 13.37 -10.43 5.59
C GLU A 169 13.33 -8.95 5.99
N GLN A 170 14.49 -8.27 6.07
CA GLN A 170 14.58 -6.85 6.45
C GLN A 170 14.13 -5.87 5.35
N HIS A 171 13.81 -6.35 4.14
CA HIS A 171 13.52 -5.48 3.00
C HIS A 171 12.41 -4.46 3.30
N LEU A 172 11.31 -4.90 3.91
CA LEU A 172 10.15 -4.04 4.16
C LEU A 172 10.45 -3.01 5.25
N THR A 173 11.09 -3.43 6.35
CA THR A 173 11.51 -2.52 7.43
C THR A 173 12.43 -1.42 6.91
N ARG A 174 13.35 -1.73 5.98
CA ARG A 174 14.22 -0.72 5.36
C ARG A 174 13.42 0.31 4.55
N PHE A 175 12.42 -0.12 3.77
CA PHE A 175 11.54 0.81 3.07
C PHE A 175 10.72 1.67 4.04
N ILE A 176 10.26 1.10 5.16
CA ILE A 176 9.55 1.85 6.20
C ILE A 176 10.46 2.93 6.82
N THR A 177 11.71 2.61 7.16
CA THR A 177 12.66 3.60 7.68
C THR A 177 12.89 4.75 6.69
N LEU A 178 13.16 4.45 5.42
CA LEU A 178 13.33 5.46 4.38
C LEU A 178 12.06 6.31 4.18
N SER A 179 10.88 5.71 4.32
CA SER A 179 9.58 6.39 4.24
C SER A 179 9.39 7.35 5.40
N LYS A 180 9.73 6.96 6.63
CA LYS A 180 9.72 7.83 7.81
C LYS A 180 10.63 9.04 7.64
N ASP A 181 11.75 8.86 6.93
CA ASP A 181 12.68 9.95 6.59
C ASP A 181 12.22 10.80 5.38
N GLY A 182 11.00 10.58 4.89
CA GLY A 182 10.38 11.33 3.80
C GLY A 182 10.96 11.06 2.42
N PHE A 183 11.64 9.92 2.21
CA PHE A 183 12.21 9.57 0.91
C PHE A 183 11.11 9.14 -0.09
N THR A 184 10.81 10.00 -1.07
CA THR A 184 9.69 9.81 -2.01
C THR A 184 9.65 8.44 -2.68
N PRO A 185 10.77 7.88 -3.19
CA PRO A 185 10.73 6.55 -3.79
C PRO A 185 10.29 5.45 -2.81
N ALA A 186 10.64 5.54 -1.52
CA ALA A 186 10.22 4.57 -0.50
C ALA A 186 8.76 4.78 -0.09
N LEU A 187 8.32 6.03 0.03
CA LEU A 187 6.90 6.38 0.26
C LEU A 187 5.99 5.75 -0.81
N GLU A 188 6.41 5.83 -2.08
CA GLU A 188 5.70 5.21 -3.20
C GLU A 188 5.65 3.69 -3.09
N VAL A 189 6.74 3.06 -2.62
CA VAL A 189 6.82 1.61 -2.44
C VAL A 189 5.82 1.16 -1.38
N ILE A 190 5.92 1.68 -0.16
CA ILE A 190 5.02 1.30 0.93
C ILE A 190 3.57 1.66 0.59
N GLY A 191 3.38 2.86 0.01
CA GLY A 191 2.09 3.34 -0.51
C GLY A 191 1.46 2.42 -1.57
N SER A 192 2.25 1.55 -2.19
CA SER A 192 1.80 0.65 -3.26
C SER A 192 1.56 -0.78 -2.82
N ILE A 193 2.02 -1.19 -1.64
CA ILE A 193 1.90 -2.57 -1.19
C ILE A 193 0.42 -2.90 -0.90
N PRO A 194 -0.10 -4.03 -1.42
CA PRO A 194 -1.39 -4.57 -0.99
C PRO A 194 -1.36 -4.97 0.48
N SER A 195 -2.43 -4.69 1.22
CA SER A 195 -2.45 -4.92 2.67
C SER A 195 -2.28 -6.38 3.04
N LYS A 196 -2.86 -7.31 2.28
CA LYS A 196 -2.61 -8.76 2.46
C LYS A 196 -1.12 -9.08 2.43
N GLN A 197 -0.39 -8.52 1.47
CA GLN A 197 1.03 -8.76 1.31
C GLN A 197 1.88 -8.08 2.39
N TYR A 198 1.47 -6.89 2.85
CA TYR A 198 2.08 -6.30 4.04
C TYR A 198 1.93 -7.22 5.25
N MET A 199 0.73 -7.77 5.48
CA MET A 199 0.49 -8.70 6.59
C MET A 199 1.37 -9.95 6.47
N GLU A 200 1.54 -10.51 5.27
CA GLU A 200 2.47 -11.62 4.99
C GLU A 200 3.90 -11.27 5.38
N TYR A 201 4.42 -10.15 4.86
CA TYR A 201 5.81 -9.75 5.09
C TYR A 201 6.13 -9.37 6.52
N MET A 202 5.14 -8.87 7.25
CA MET A 202 5.27 -8.54 8.66
C MET A 202 4.96 -9.74 9.58
N LYS A 203 4.70 -10.93 9.02
CA LYS A 203 4.35 -12.16 9.76
C LYS A 203 3.12 -11.98 10.66
N LEU A 204 2.10 -11.28 10.15
CA LEU A 204 0.87 -10.94 10.85
C LEU A 204 -0.36 -11.72 10.36
N GLU A 205 -0.19 -12.73 9.50
CA GLU A 205 -1.30 -13.47 8.87
C GLU A 205 -2.05 -14.36 9.86
N GLU A 206 -1.39 -14.84 10.91
CA GLU A 206 -1.94 -15.77 11.90
C GLU A 206 -2.52 -15.05 13.13
N LEU A 207 -2.58 -13.73 13.12
CA LEU A 207 -3.21 -12.96 14.20
C LEU A 207 -4.68 -13.34 14.36
N PRO A 208 -5.22 -13.32 15.60
CA PRO A 208 -6.66 -13.39 15.82
C PRO A 208 -7.41 -12.38 14.95
N ARG A 209 -8.61 -12.74 14.50
CA ARG A 209 -9.37 -11.97 13.49
C ARG A 209 -9.42 -10.46 13.77
N ASP A 210 -9.71 -10.07 15.00
CA ASP A 210 -9.89 -8.66 15.35
C ASP A 210 -8.55 -7.91 15.40
N GLU A 211 -7.48 -8.57 15.84
CA GLU A 211 -6.11 -8.04 15.79
C GLU A 211 -5.61 -7.90 14.35
N TYR A 212 -5.89 -8.89 13.49
CA TYR A 212 -5.59 -8.83 12.06
C TYR A 212 -6.29 -7.64 11.39
N ILE A 213 -7.58 -7.45 11.67
CA ILE A 213 -8.37 -6.32 11.13
C ILE A 213 -7.77 -4.99 11.61
N SER A 214 -7.46 -4.87 12.90
CA SER A 214 -6.86 -3.67 13.48
C SER A 214 -5.50 -3.34 12.83
N ALA A 215 -4.61 -4.32 12.72
CA ALA A 215 -3.29 -4.15 12.11
C ALA A 215 -3.38 -3.79 10.62
N ARG A 216 -4.29 -4.43 9.87
CA ARG A 216 -4.56 -4.12 8.46
C ARG A 216 -5.06 -2.69 8.29
N ASP A 217 -6.03 -2.28 9.09
CA ASP A 217 -6.64 -0.93 8.99
C ASP A 217 -5.63 0.15 9.40
N ALA A 218 -4.76 -0.13 10.39
CA ALA A 218 -3.63 0.73 10.75
C ALA A 218 -2.62 0.88 9.59
N PHE A 219 -2.32 -0.22 8.89
CA PHE A 219 -1.48 -0.17 7.71
C PHE A 219 -2.12 0.62 6.56
N GLU A 220 -3.41 0.41 6.26
CA GLU A 220 -4.13 1.17 5.23
C GLU A 220 -4.13 2.69 5.52
N LYS A 221 -4.27 3.09 6.79
CA LYS A 221 -4.14 4.48 7.21
C LYS A 221 -2.73 5.02 6.95
N SER A 222 -1.70 4.26 7.33
CA SER A 222 -0.29 4.62 7.10
C SER A 222 0.02 4.72 5.60
N LYS A 223 -0.49 3.79 4.80
CA LYS A 223 -0.39 3.78 3.34
C LYS A 223 -0.96 5.04 2.71
N TYR A 224 -2.15 5.48 3.16
CA TYR A 224 -2.75 6.74 2.71
C TYR A 224 -1.86 7.95 3.05
N GLN A 225 -1.30 7.98 4.27
CA GLN A 225 -0.39 9.05 4.70
C GLN A 225 0.90 9.09 3.85
N TYR A 226 1.52 7.94 3.59
CA TYR A 226 2.72 7.88 2.76
C TYR A 226 2.46 8.32 1.32
N LEU A 227 1.35 7.91 0.73
CA LEU A 227 0.95 8.38 -0.60
C LEU A 227 0.66 9.88 -0.59
N THR A 228 0.01 10.41 0.44
CA THR A 228 -0.26 11.85 0.58
C THR A 228 1.05 12.64 0.66
N GLN A 229 2.02 12.15 1.43
CA GLN A 229 3.35 12.76 1.51
C GLN A 229 4.07 12.72 0.17
N ALA A 230 4.07 11.57 -0.53
CA ALA A 230 4.68 11.44 -1.84
C ALA A 230 4.01 12.35 -2.89
N ALA A 231 2.68 12.47 -2.88
CA ALA A 231 1.94 13.37 -3.75
C ALA A 231 2.30 14.84 -3.50
N ASN A 232 2.42 15.25 -2.22
CA ASN A 232 2.87 16.59 -1.85
C ASN A 232 4.32 16.87 -2.29
N GLN A 233 5.14 15.82 -2.48
CA GLN A 233 6.49 15.88 -3.03
C GLN A 233 6.53 15.70 -4.56
N GLY A 234 5.39 15.81 -5.25
CA GLY A 234 5.32 15.78 -6.71
C GLY A 234 5.29 14.37 -7.34
N SER A 235 4.95 13.32 -6.59
CA SER A 235 4.79 11.98 -7.15
C SER A 235 3.48 11.83 -7.94
N ILE A 236 3.58 11.73 -9.26
CA ILE A 236 2.41 11.49 -10.13
C ILE A 236 1.83 10.09 -9.89
N LEU A 237 2.67 9.10 -9.56
CA LEU A 237 2.21 7.76 -9.18
C LEU A 237 1.33 7.82 -7.92
N ALA A 238 1.75 8.57 -6.91
CA ALA A 238 0.99 8.70 -5.67
C ALA A 238 -0.34 9.42 -5.89
N LEU A 239 -0.37 10.47 -6.71
CA LEU A 239 -1.61 11.15 -7.10
C LEU A 239 -2.62 10.19 -7.73
N LEU A 240 -2.22 9.36 -8.69
CA LEU A 240 -3.12 8.39 -9.31
C LEU A 240 -3.64 7.34 -8.33
N LYS A 241 -2.79 6.88 -7.41
CA LYS A 241 -3.18 5.92 -6.36
C LYS A 241 -4.14 6.54 -5.35
N LEU A 242 -3.88 7.77 -4.91
CA LEU A 242 -4.80 8.51 -4.05
C LEU A 242 -6.14 8.77 -4.75
N SER A 243 -6.12 9.05 -6.05
CA SER A 243 -7.36 9.20 -6.81
C SER A 243 -8.20 7.93 -6.76
N ASP A 244 -7.60 6.77 -6.97
CA ASP A 244 -8.30 5.48 -6.92
C ASP A 244 -8.77 5.13 -5.50
N MET A 245 -7.89 5.30 -4.50
CA MET A 245 -8.21 5.05 -3.09
C MET A 245 -9.33 5.96 -2.57
N ASN A 246 -9.39 7.22 -3.02
CA ASN A 246 -10.46 8.14 -2.64
C ASN A 246 -11.77 7.83 -3.38
N ALA A 247 -11.71 7.32 -4.62
CA ALA A 247 -12.91 6.89 -5.34
C ALA A 247 -13.55 5.61 -4.76
N HIS A 248 -12.75 4.73 -4.14
CA HIS A 248 -13.19 3.43 -3.62
C HIS A 248 -12.89 3.26 -2.13
N SER A 249 -13.19 4.29 -1.35
CA SER A 249 -12.52 4.39 -0.08
C SER A 249 -13.08 3.53 1.04
N PRO A 250 -12.22 2.84 1.81
CA PRO A 250 -12.68 2.11 2.98
C PRO A 250 -13.05 3.07 4.12
N LYS A 251 -14.10 2.69 4.86
CA LYS A 251 -14.69 3.50 5.96
C LYS A 251 -13.65 3.94 7.00
N HIS A 252 -12.71 3.08 7.37
CA HIS A 252 -11.68 3.39 8.38
C HIS A 252 -10.69 4.49 7.95
N ILE A 253 -10.64 4.85 6.67
CA ILE A 253 -9.83 5.99 6.19
C ILE A 253 -10.70 7.26 6.13
N GLU A 254 -12.04 7.17 6.03
CA GLU A 254 -12.94 8.33 5.78
C GLU A 254 -12.86 9.39 6.88
N GLU A 255 -12.71 8.97 8.14
CA GLU A 255 -12.77 9.85 9.31
C GLU A 255 -11.61 10.84 9.40
N SER A 256 -10.43 10.53 8.84
CA SER A 256 -9.22 11.36 8.98
C SER A 256 -8.93 12.30 7.80
N ARG A 257 -9.72 12.26 6.73
CA ARG A 257 -9.35 12.86 5.43
C ARG A 257 -9.89 14.25 5.15
N ASN A 258 -11.06 14.53 5.68
CA ASN A 258 -11.99 15.40 4.99
C ASN A 258 -12.05 16.78 5.63
N LYS A 259 -10.93 17.53 5.61
CA LYS A 259 -10.84 18.96 6.03
C LYS A 259 -11.78 19.88 5.22
N GLY A 260 -13.08 19.61 5.21
CA GLY A 260 -14.11 20.17 4.34
C GLY A 260 -14.30 19.50 2.98
N HIS A 261 -13.45 18.54 2.58
CA HIS A 261 -13.49 17.87 1.27
C HIS A 261 -14.28 16.55 1.30
N THR A 262 -14.95 16.17 0.21
CA THR A 262 -15.52 14.82 0.05
C THR A 262 -14.51 13.87 -0.58
N SER A 263 -14.67 12.56 -0.39
CA SER A 263 -13.86 11.53 -1.05
C SER A 263 -13.82 11.71 -2.57
N LEU A 264 -14.96 12.08 -3.18
CA LEU A 264 -15.04 12.32 -4.62
C LEU A 264 -14.26 13.59 -5.03
N SER A 265 -14.36 14.68 -4.26
CA SER A 265 -13.57 15.89 -4.54
C SER A 265 -12.06 15.67 -4.39
N LEU A 266 -11.63 14.85 -3.41
CA LEU A 266 -10.24 14.44 -3.24
C LEU A 266 -9.77 13.60 -4.43
N ALA A 267 -10.58 12.63 -4.85
CA ALA A 267 -10.26 11.79 -6.01
C ALA A 267 -10.08 12.65 -7.27
N LEU A 268 -11.04 13.53 -7.54
CA LEU A 268 -11.02 14.40 -8.71
C LEU A 268 -9.84 15.37 -8.70
N ALA A 269 -9.50 15.95 -7.54
CA ALA A 269 -8.35 16.84 -7.40
C ALA A 269 -7.05 16.10 -7.75
N ASN A 270 -6.82 14.92 -7.18
CA ASN A 270 -5.62 14.12 -7.44
C ASN A 270 -5.48 13.74 -8.92
N ALA A 271 -6.56 13.30 -9.57
CA ALA A 271 -6.56 13.01 -11.00
C ALA A 271 -6.26 14.27 -11.85
N SER A 272 -6.82 15.41 -11.47
CA SER A 272 -6.61 16.68 -12.17
C SER A 272 -5.15 17.16 -12.07
N VAL A 273 -4.53 17.03 -10.90
CA VAL A 273 -3.11 17.36 -10.70
C VAL A 273 -2.22 16.40 -11.51
N ALA A 274 -2.52 15.10 -11.51
CA ALA A 274 -1.77 14.13 -12.32
C ALA A 274 -1.87 14.44 -13.82
N LYS A 275 -3.06 14.76 -14.31
CA LYS A 275 -3.30 15.18 -15.69
C LYS A 275 -2.55 16.48 -16.03
N HIS A 276 -2.50 17.44 -15.10
CA HIS A 276 -1.82 18.72 -15.31
C HIS A 276 -0.31 18.58 -15.59
N PHE A 277 0.35 17.66 -14.89
CA PHE A 277 1.80 17.45 -15.01
C PHE A 277 2.20 16.41 -16.06
N THR A 278 1.25 15.88 -16.83
CA THR A 278 1.51 14.85 -17.85
C THR A 278 1.05 15.33 -19.21
N THR A 279 1.62 14.80 -20.30
CA THR A 279 1.33 15.28 -21.65
C THR A 279 1.33 14.14 -22.66
N ASN A 280 0.17 13.84 -23.25
CA ASN A 280 0.00 12.92 -24.39
C ASN A 280 0.70 11.55 -24.23
N ASP A 281 0.75 11.04 -23.01
CA ASP A 281 1.34 9.75 -22.67
C ASP A 281 0.28 8.81 -22.04
N LEU A 282 0.66 7.59 -21.65
CA LEU A 282 -0.28 6.63 -21.08
C LEU A 282 -0.83 7.14 -19.74
N VAL A 283 0.00 7.85 -19.00
CA VAL A 283 -0.35 8.42 -17.69
C VAL A 283 -1.43 9.49 -17.84
N TYR A 284 -1.27 10.39 -18.80
CA TYR A 284 -2.24 11.42 -19.15
C TYR A 284 -3.59 10.78 -19.50
N GLY A 285 -3.59 9.80 -20.40
CA GLY A 285 -4.81 9.09 -20.80
C GLY A 285 -5.49 8.40 -19.61
N ARG A 286 -4.72 7.81 -18.70
CA ARG A 286 -5.25 7.22 -17.45
C ARG A 286 -5.84 8.28 -16.53
N ALA A 287 -5.14 9.39 -16.32
CA ALA A 287 -5.60 10.49 -15.47
C ALA A 287 -6.88 11.11 -16.03
N GLU A 288 -6.94 11.35 -17.34
CA GLU A 288 -8.11 11.84 -18.05
C GLU A 288 -9.30 10.88 -17.92
N PHE A 289 -9.10 9.58 -18.18
CA PHE A 289 -10.17 8.59 -18.04
C PHE A 289 -10.77 8.57 -16.62
N ILE A 290 -9.91 8.62 -15.59
CA ILE A 290 -10.35 8.70 -14.20
C ILE A 290 -11.13 10.00 -13.98
N GLN A 291 -10.57 11.14 -14.39
CA GLN A 291 -11.16 12.46 -14.22
C GLN A 291 -12.56 12.54 -14.87
N SER A 292 -12.72 12.12 -16.11
CA SER A 292 -14.01 12.12 -16.83
C SER A 292 -15.06 11.27 -16.13
N ARG A 293 -14.70 10.09 -15.62
CA ARG A 293 -15.63 9.23 -14.86
C ARG A 293 -16.05 9.85 -13.53
N LEU A 294 -15.15 10.55 -12.85
CA LEU A 294 -15.45 11.22 -11.59
C LEU A 294 -16.35 12.45 -11.83
N TYR A 295 -16.11 13.22 -12.90
CA TYR A 295 -16.97 14.35 -13.27
C TYR A 295 -18.43 13.95 -13.50
N GLN A 296 -18.70 12.77 -14.07
CA GLN A 296 -20.06 12.27 -14.27
C GLN A 296 -20.82 12.01 -12.97
N LYS A 297 -20.11 11.85 -11.84
CA LYS A 297 -20.69 11.55 -10.52
C LYS A 297 -20.67 12.75 -9.58
N ALA A 298 -19.80 13.72 -9.82
CA ALA A 298 -19.53 14.82 -8.90
C ALA A 298 -20.62 15.90 -8.98
N SER A 299 -21.05 16.37 -7.82
CA SER A 299 -21.87 17.58 -7.73
C SER A 299 -21.06 18.83 -8.05
N ALA A 300 -21.74 19.94 -8.39
CA ALA A 300 -21.08 21.23 -8.62
C ALA A 300 -20.21 21.68 -7.44
N LYS A 301 -20.64 21.40 -6.19
CA LYS A 301 -19.86 21.68 -4.99
C LYS A 301 -18.56 20.87 -4.94
N GLU A 302 -18.62 19.59 -5.28
CA GLU A 302 -17.44 18.72 -5.27
C GLU A 302 -16.46 19.06 -6.38
N ILE A 303 -16.96 19.45 -7.55
CA ILE A 303 -16.15 19.99 -8.64
C ILE A 303 -15.40 21.24 -8.18
N PHE A 304 -16.11 22.21 -7.61
CA PHE A 304 -15.49 23.43 -7.08
C PHE A 304 -14.42 23.15 -6.01
N LEU A 305 -14.72 22.24 -5.06
CA LEU A 305 -13.76 21.82 -4.03
C LEU A 305 -12.52 21.15 -4.65
N ALA A 306 -12.71 20.31 -5.68
CA ALA A 306 -11.62 19.63 -6.36
C ALA A 306 -10.74 20.60 -7.15
N GLU A 307 -11.34 21.56 -7.85
CA GLU A 307 -10.63 22.60 -8.60
C GLU A 307 -9.75 23.44 -7.68
N SER A 308 -10.32 23.97 -6.59
CA SER A 308 -9.58 24.74 -5.58
C SER A 308 -8.41 23.94 -4.98
N LEU A 309 -8.66 22.69 -4.61
CA LEU A 309 -7.62 21.81 -4.06
C LEU A 309 -6.53 21.50 -5.10
N SER A 310 -6.91 21.19 -6.34
CA SER A 310 -5.96 20.88 -7.41
C SER A 310 -5.05 22.08 -7.74
N ALA A 311 -5.59 23.29 -7.78
CA ALA A 311 -4.81 24.51 -8.00
C ALA A 311 -3.79 24.73 -6.87
N ASN A 312 -4.19 24.51 -5.62
CA ASN A 312 -3.29 24.57 -4.47
C ASN A 312 -2.15 23.53 -4.55
N MET A 313 -2.49 22.29 -4.92
CA MET A 313 -1.52 21.21 -5.08
C MET A 313 -0.53 21.47 -6.22
N VAL A 314 -1.02 21.93 -7.38
CA VAL A 314 -0.16 22.32 -8.52
C VAL A 314 0.81 23.43 -8.09
N SER A 315 0.31 24.47 -7.43
CA SER A 315 1.14 25.57 -6.94
C SER A 315 2.23 25.08 -5.97
N LYS A 316 1.90 24.17 -5.04
CA LYS A 316 2.87 23.57 -4.11
C LYS A 316 3.95 22.78 -4.84
N ILE A 317 3.58 21.92 -5.78
CA ILE A 317 4.53 21.09 -6.55
C ILE A 317 5.45 21.99 -7.39
N GLN A 318 4.89 23.01 -8.05
CA GLN A 318 5.67 23.99 -8.81
C GLN A 318 6.65 24.76 -7.91
N LYS A 319 6.24 25.14 -6.69
CA LYS A 319 7.10 25.82 -5.71
C LYS A 319 8.26 24.92 -5.23
N ILE A 320 8.03 23.61 -5.12
CA ILE A 320 9.08 22.63 -4.78
C ILE A 320 10.09 22.48 -5.94
N GLY A 321 9.65 22.74 -7.17
CA GLY A 321 10.52 22.80 -8.35
C GLY A 321 10.91 21.44 -8.92
N HIS A 322 10.38 20.34 -8.38
CA HIS A 322 10.62 19.00 -8.90
C HIS A 322 9.40 18.08 -8.76
N ALA A 323 9.38 17.01 -9.56
CA ALA A 323 8.37 15.97 -9.51
C ALA A 323 8.93 14.60 -9.94
N TYR A 324 8.18 13.54 -9.66
CA TYR A 324 8.50 12.19 -10.09
C TYR A 324 7.46 11.71 -11.10
N PRO A 325 7.86 11.28 -12.31
CA PRO A 325 6.90 10.83 -13.32
C PRO A 325 6.16 9.59 -12.83
N ALA A 326 4.92 9.39 -13.28
CA ALA A 326 4.26 8.11 -13.05
C ALA A 326 4.97 7.06 -13.92
N ARG A 327 5.21 5.89 -13.32
CA ARG A 327 6.03 4.85 -13.95
C ARG A 327 5.22 4.20 -15.07
N GLU A 328 5.58 4.47 -16.33
CA GLU A 328 4.87 3.92 -17.50
C GLU A 328 5.27 2.49 -17.86
N LYS A 329 6.54 2.12 -17.63
CA LYS A 329 7.12 0.86 -18.15
C LYS A 329 7.91 0.06 -17.12
N ASP A 330 8.16 0.62 -15.94
CA ASP A 330 8.92 -0.06 -14.90
C ASP A 330 8.03 -1.05 -14.15
N ARG A 331 8.11 -2.33 -14.53
CA ARG A 331 7.76 -3.47 -13.66
C ARG A 331 8.70 -3.44 -12.46
N TRP A 332 8.37 -2.63 -11.47
CA TRP A 332 9.15 -2.51 -10.25
C TRP A 332 8.97 -3.75 -9.37
N VAL A 333 9.83 -3.88 -8.37
CA VAL A 333 9.95 -5.00 -7.41
C VAL A 333 8.61 -5.51 -6.84
N PHE A 334 7.55 -4.70 -6.89
CA PHE A 334 6.21 -4.99 -6.37
C PHE A 334 5.12 -5.23 -7.42
N THR A 335 5.44 -5.39 -8.72
CA THR A 335 4.58 -6.22 -9.59
C THR A 335 4.81 -7.66 -9.20
N PHE A 336 4.20 -8.09 -8.10
CA PHE A 336 3.98 -9.51 -7.85
C PHE A 336 2.80 -9.87 -8.74
N TYR A 337 3.09 -10.37 -9.93
CA TYR A 337 2.36 -11.39 -10.68
C TYR A 337 3.16 -11.64 -11.95
#